data_AF-A0A1F7UUU1-F1
#
_entry.id   AF-A0A1F7UUU1-F1
#
_cell.length_a   1.000
_cell.length_b   1.000
_cell.length_c   1.000
_cell.angle_alpha   90.00
_cell.angle_beta   90.00
_cell.angle_gamma   90.00
#
_symmetry.space_group_name_H-M   'P 1'
#
loop_
_entity.id
_entity.type
_entity.pdbx_description
1 polymer ?
#
loop_
_entity_poly.entity_id
_entity_poly.type
_entity_poly.pdbx_seq_one_letter_code
_entity_poly.pdbx_strand_id
1 'polypeptide(L)'
;MRDRWLNFVLHLTNRIYARKQSVLAHEGLKSAGDIAALVLLESVLALVSFPLYVGLKPATVTAFLQEKGGYAKIAFDYHLRRILTLTGVSIVLVIWLLKLALIIFVPAFYGPLRLYSVSEISPVPLQNKELIAADTQIQTARIIETMPKPRLVEVRKEKGGDYVFFGTGKSGTEIVLLLSGQQSAVYTESVDKSGHFAIRHSQKNFKLNEGNHSVIVFSYDKDIQARSNIASEQFFKVTSTFTDRLIKNIDILANWSVIIILAIGIFLTALTL
;
A
#
# COMPACT_ATOMS: atom_id res chain seq x y z
N MET A 1 -1.84 -25.32 -37.93
CA MET A 1 -2.38 -25.01 -36.58
C MET A 1 -3.33 -23.82 -36.58
N ARG A 2 -2.99 -22.71 -37.26
CA ARG A 2 -3.81 -21.49 -37.34
C ARG A 2 -5.28 -21.75 -37.75
N ASP A 3 -5.52 -22.52 -38.80
CA ASP A 3 -6.89 -22.73 -39.30
C ASP A 3 -7.72 -23.65 -38.39
N ARG A 4 -7.08 -24.63 -37.72
CA ARG A 4 -7.73 -25.45 -36.68
C ARG A 4 -8.15 -24.58 -35.48
N TRP A 5 -7.33 -23.61 -35.12
CA TRP A 5 -7.61 -22.66 -34.04
C TRP A 5 -8.74 -21.68 -34.41
N LEU A 6 -8.73 -21.15 -35.63
CA LEU A 6 -9.80 -20.29 -36.14
C LEU A 6 -11.14 -21.05 -36.26
N ASN A 7 -11.11 -22.32 -36.69
CA ASN A 7 -12.29 -23.18 -36.72
C ASN A 7 -12.85 -23.44 -35.32
N PHE A 8 -11.99 -23.58 -34.31
CA PHE A 8 -12.42 -23.75 -32.92
C PHE A 8 -13.08 -22.48 -32.37
N VAL A 9 -12.51 -21.31 -32.65
CA VAL A 9 -13.10 -20.01 -32.32
C VAL A 9 -14.45 -19.82 -33.01
N LEU A 10 -14.56 -20.20 -34.28
CA LEU A 10 -15.81 -20.15 -35.04
C LEU A 10 -16.86 -21.10 -34.45
N HIS A 11 -16.46 -22.32 -34.06
CA HIS A 11 -17.35 -23.28 -33.41
C HIS A 11 -17.89 -22.76 -32.06
N LEU A 12 -17.02 -22.21 -31.20
CA LEU A 12 -17.42 -21.59 -29.94
C LEU A 12 -18.35 -20.39 -30.17
N THR A 13 -18.05 -19.55 -31.15
CA THR A 13 -18.86 -18.38 -31.49
C THR A 13 -20.25 -18.80 -31.94
N ASN A 14 -20.36 -19.79 -32.83
CA ASN A 14 -21.66 -20.32 -33.27
C ASN A 14 -22.46 -20.93 -32.11
N ARG A 15 -21.79 -21.65 -31.21
CA ARG A 15 -22.44 -22.23 -30.01
C ARG A 15 -22.97 -21.16 -29.07
N ILE A 16 -22.25 -20.04 -28.93
CA ILE A 16 -22.72 -18.87 -28.16
C ILE A 16 -23.95 -18.24 -28.82
N TYR A 17 -23.95 -18.05 -30.14
CA TYR A 17 -25.12 -17.48 -30.84
C TYR A 17 -26.36 -18.36 -30.73
N ALA A 18 -26.21 -19.68 -30.91
CA ALA A 18 -27.32 -20.61 -30.72
C ALA A 18 -27.90 -20.50 -29.30
N ARG A 19 -27.03 -20.33 -28.30
CA ARG A 19 -27.46 -20.19 -26.90
C ARG A 19 -28.06 -18.82 -26.59
N LYS A 20 -27.57 -17.74 -27.21
CA LYS A 20 -28.21 -16.41 -27.15
C LYS A 20 -29.66 -16.46 -27.66
N GLN A 21 -29.90 -17.20 -28.75
CA GLN A 21 -31.26 -17.42 -29.25
C GLN A 21 -32.12 -18.24 -28.27
N SER A 22 -31.55 -19.25 -27.61
CA SER A 22 -32.25 -20.01 -26.57
C SER A 22 -32.60 -19.18 -25.33
N VAL A 23 -31.73 -18.25 -24.90
CA VAL A 23 -32.02 -17.32 -23.78
C VAL A 23 -33.22 -16.44 -24.10
N LEU A 24 -33.35 -15.98 -25.35
CA LEU A 24 -34.50 -15.19 -25.80
C LEU A 24 -35.80 -15.99 -25.89
N ALA A 25 -35.71 -17.33 -25.93
CA ALA A 25 -36.86 -18.24 -26.07
C ALA A 25 -37.31 -18.90 -24.76
N HIS A 26 -36.46 -18.92 -23.72
CA HIS A 26 -36.75 -19.54 -22.43
C HIS A 26 -37.05 -18.49 -21.35
N GLU A 27 -38.09 -18.73 -20.55
CA GLU A 27 -38.42 -17.92 -19.37
C GLU A 27 -38.11 -18.66 -18.04
N GLY A 28 -37.87 -17.90 -16.98
CA GLY A 28 -37.67 -18.41 -15.61
C GLY A 28 -36.29 -19.04 -15.35
N LEU A 29 -36.25 -20.08 -14.50
CA LEU A 29 -34.99 -20.68 -13.98
C LEU A 29 -34.08 -21.26 -15.08
N LYS A 30 -34.66 -21.68 -16.21
CA LYS A 30 -33.92 -22.16 -17.38
C LYS A 30 -33.15 -21.04 -18.07
N SER A 31 -33.71 -19.83 -18.12
CA SER A 31 -33.03 -18.64 -18.65
C SER A 31 -31.81 -18.27 -17.81
N ALA A 32 -31.92 -18.34 -16.48
CA ALA A 32 -30.78 -18.11 -15.58
C ALA A 32 -29.62 -19.11 -15.82
N GLY A 33 -29.95 -20.39 -16.03
CA GLY A 33 -28.95 -21.42 -16.38
C GLY A 33 -28.29 -21.17 -17.74
N ASP A 34 -29.07 -20.75 -18.74
CA ASP A 34 -28.54 -20.40 -20.06
C ASP A 34 -27.66 -19.15 -20.03
N ILE A 35 -28.01 -18.13 -19.22
CA ILE A 35 -27.18 -16.93 -18.99
C ILE A 35 -25.85 -17.32 -18.33
N ALA A 36 -25.86 -18.14 -17.27
CA ALA A 36 -24.62 -18.58 -16.62
C ALA A 36 -23.71 -19.36 -17.58
N ALA A 37 -24.30 -20.26 -18.38
CA ALA A 37 -23.56 -21.00 -19.39
C ALA A 37 -23.02 -20.11 -20.51
N LEU A 38 -23.74 -19.04 -20.87
CA LEU A 38 -23.33 -18.06 -21.86
C LEU A 38 -22.15 -17.21 -21.35
N VAL A 39 -22.18 -16.77 -20.10
CA VAL A 39 -21.05 -16.08 -19.46
C VAL A 39 -19.80 -16.96 -19.46
N LEU A 40 -19.95 -18.25 -19.14
CA LEU A 40 -18.82 -19.19 -19.13
C LEU A 40 -18.25 -19.41 -20.54
N LEU A 41 -19.12 -19.58 -21.54
CA LEU A 41 -18.70 -19.73 -22.95
C LEU A 41 -18.02 -18.47 -23.49
N GLU A 42 -18.54 -17.27 -23.20
CA GLU A 42 -17.92 -15.99 -23.60
C GLU A 42 -16.57 -15.80 -22.90
N SER A 43 -16.43 -16.23 -21.64
CA SER A 43 -15.16 -16.20 -20.90
C SER A 43 -14.10 -17.12 -21.52
N VAL A 44 -14.49 -18.35 -21.86
CA VAL A 44 -13.60 -19.31 -22.55
C VAL A 44 -13.22 -18.79 -23.93
N LEU A 45 -14.17 -18.23 -24.68
CA LEU A 45 -13.92 -17.65 -25.99
C LEU A 45 -12.94 -16.46 -25.89
N ALA A 46 -13.10 -15.58 -24.89
CA ALA A 46 -12.20 -14.46 -24.68
C ALA A 46 -10.75 -14.91 -24.42
N LEU A 47 -10.56 -15.93 -23.58
CA LEU A 47 -9.24 -16.52 -23.29
C LEU A 47 -8.60 -17.16 -24.52
N VAL A 48 -9.37 -17.99 -25.25
CA VAL A 48 -8.86 -18.72 -26.42
C VAL A 48 -8.61 -17.79 -27.61
N SER A 49 -9.35 -16.69 -27.71
CA SER A 49 -9.23 -15.70 -28.79
C SER A 49 -8.14 -14.67 -28.52
N PHE A 50 -7.69 -14.52 -27.27
CA PHE A 50 -6.66 -13.55 -26.89
C PHE A 50 -5.36 -13.66 -27.71
N PRO A 51 -4.77 -14.85 -27.93
CA PRO A 51 -3.60 -14.99 -28.79
C PRO A 51 -3.84 -14.55 -30.24
N LEU A 52 -5.07 -14.75 -30.76
CA LEU A 52 -5.44 -14.29 -32.10
C LEU A 52 -5.54 -12.77 -32.17
N TYR A 53 -6.04 -12.13 -31.10
CA TYR A 53 -6.17 -10.68 -31.03
C TYR A 53 -4.82 -9.97 -31.09
N VAL A 54 -3.80 -10.55 -30.43
CA VAL A 54 -2.43 -10.03 -30.40
C VAL A 54 -1.65 -10.41 -31.66
N GLY A 55 -1.76 -11.66 -32.12
CA GLY A 55 -0.87 -12.22 -33.14
C GLY A 55 -1.32 -12.05 -34.59
N LEU A 56 -2.62 -11.80 -34.85
CA LEU A 56 -3.15 -11.75 -36.22
C LEU A 56 -3.75 -10.38 -36.57
N LYS A 57 -3.62 -10.01 -37.85
CA LYS A 57 -4.27 -8.80 -38.38
C LYS A 57 -5.79 -8.99 -38.35
N PRO A 58 -6.57 -8.01 -37.87
CA PRO A 58 -8.01 -8.13 -37.72
C PRO A 58 -8.70 -8.49 -39.04
N ALA A 59 -8.26 -7.86 -40.14
CA ALA A 59 -8.79 -8.11 -41.49
C ALA A 59 -8.68 -9.58 -41.93
N THR A 60 -7.63 -10.30 -41.51
CA THR A 60 -7.45 -11.71 -41.88
C THR A 60 -8.40 -12.64 -41.14
N VAL A 61 -8.71 -12.31 -39.88
CA VAL A 61 -9.61 -13.12 -39.05
C VAL A 61 -11.07 -12.81 -39.41
N THR A 62 -11.40 -11.55 -39.67
CA THR A 62 -12.76 -11.18 -40.10
C THR A 62 -13.09 -11.72 -41.48
N ALA A 63 -12.16 -11.69 -42.43
CA ALA A 63 -12.36 -12.31 -43.75
C ALA A 63 -12.64 -13.82 -43.61
N PHE A 64 -11.85 -14.53 -42.80
CA PHE A 64 -12.06 -15.97 -42.56
C PHE A 64 -13.41 -16.26 -41.89
N LEU A 65 -13.80 -15.47 -40.89
CA LEU A 65 -15.07 -15.62 -40.18
C LEU A 65 -16.28 -15.25 -41.06
N GLN A 66 -16.14 -14.28 -41.96
CA GLN A 66 -17.19 -13.94 -42.93
C GLN A 66 -17.35 -15.04 -43.99
N GLU A 67 -16.24 -15.56 -44.51
CA GLU A 67 -16.25 -16.60 -45.55
C GLU A 67 -16.79 -17.94 -45.03
N LYS A 68 -16.46 -18.32 -43.80
CA LYS A 68 -16.83 -19.63 -43.22
C LYS A 68 -18.01 -19.59 -42.25
N GLY A 69 -18.33 -18.43 -41.69
CA GLY A 69 -19.30 -18.28 -40.60
C GLY A 69 -20.71 -17.95 -41.04
N GLY A 70 -20.95 -17.54 -42.30
CA GLY A 70 -22.30 -17.30 -42.84
C GLY A 70 -23.08 -16.13 -42.24
N TYR A 71 -22.59 -15.47 -41.20
CA TYR A 71 -23.25 -14.36 -40.50
C TYR A 71 -22.36 -13.11 -40.44
N ALA A 72 -22.78 -12.03 -41.09
CA ALA A 72 -22.07 -10.75 -41.07
C ALA A 72 -21.87 -10.19 -39.64
N LYS A 73 -22.79 -10.51 -38.72
CA LYS A 73 -22.76 -10.08 -37.31
C LYS A 73 -21.56 -10.65 -36.54
N ILE A 74 -21.05 -11.83 -36.92
CA ILE A 74 -19.89 -12.47 -36.27
C ILE A 74 -18.63 -11.59 -36.39
N ALA A 75 -18.43 -10.94 -37.53
CA ALA A 75 -17.26 -10.10 -37.78
C ALA A 75 -17.28 -8.81 -36.95
N PHE A 76 -18.45 -8.19 -36.79
CA PHE A 76 -18.64 -7.02 -35.94
C PHE A 76 -18.36 -7.37 -34.46
N ASP A 77 -18.96 -8.47 -33.97
CA ASP A 77 -18.77 -8.91 -32.58
C ASP A 77 -17.32 -9.34 -32.30
N TYR A 78 -16.59 -9.83 -33.32
CA TYR A 78 -15.15 -10.11 -33.22
C TYR A 78 -14.33 -8.83 -33.03
N HIS A 79 -14.59 -7.79 -33.84
CA HIS A 79 -13.91 -6.50 -33.71
C HIS A 79 -14.13 -5.85 -32.34
N LEU A 80 -15.38 -5.84 -31.87
CA LEU A 80 -15.73 -5.27 -30.58
C LEU A 80 -15.03 -6.02 -29.44
N ARG A 81 -15.09 -7.37 -29.45
CA ARG A 81 -14.42 -8.21 -28.44
C ARG A 81 -12.90 -8.02 -28.45
N ARG A 82 -12.28 -7.88 -29.63
CA ARG A 82 -10.85 -7.63 -29.76
C ARG A 82 -10.44 -6.30 -29.13
N ILE A 83 -11.17 -5.21 -29.38
CA ILE A 83 -10.87 -3.89 -28.81
C ILE A 83 -11.01 -3.93 -27.29
N LEU A 84 -12.08 -4.54 -26.78
CA LEU A 84 -12.40 -4.59 -25.36
C LEU A 84 -11.38 -5.43 -24.58
N THR A 85 -11.04 -6.62 -25.09
CA THR A 85 -10.03 -7.49 -24.48
C THR A 85 -8.62 -6.90 -24.52
N LEU A 86 -8.20 -6.31 -25.64
CA LEU A 86 -6.88 -5.70 -25.75
C LEU A 86 -6.76 -4.46 -24.85
N THR A 87 -7.78 -3.60 -24.82
CA THR A 87 -7.79 -2.41 -23.94
C THR A 87 -7.77 -2.83 -22.47
N GLY A 88 -8.60 -3.80 -22.08
CA GLY A 88 -8.65 -4.31 -20.71
C GLY A 88 -7.32 -4.91 -20.25
N VAL A 89 -6.73 -5.79 -21.06
CA VAL A 89 -5.42 -6.40 -20.75
C VAL A 89 -4.31 -5.35 -20.73
N SER A 90 -4.34 -4.36 -21.63
CA SER A 90 -3.35 -3.27 -21.65
C SER A 90 -3.39 -2.44 -20.37
N ILE A 91 -4.58 -2.10 -19.86
CA ILE A 91 -4.73 -1.35 -18.60
C ILE A 91 -4.15 -2.16 -17.44
N VAL A 92 -4.50 -3.45 -17.33
CA VAL A 92 -3.96 -4.33 -16.28
C VAL A 92 -2.44 -4.43 -16.37
N LEU A 93 -1.89 -4.56 -17.58
CA LEU A 93 -0.46 -4.65 -17.81
C LEU A 93 0.27 -3.35 -17.44
N VAL A 94 -0.30 -2.19 -17.75
CA VAL A 94 0.25 -0.87 -17.35
C VAL A 94 0.27 -0.73 -15.83
N ILE A 95 -0.83 -1.07 -15.15
CA ILE A 95 -0.90 -1.05 -13.68
C ILE A 95 0.16 -1.99 -13.09
N TRP A 96 0.29 -3.19 -13.64
CA TRP A 96 1.27 -4.17 -13.19
C TRP A 96 2.71 -3.68 -13.40
N LEU A 97 3.03 -3.09 -14.56
CA LEU A 97 4.34 -2.51 -14.83
C LEU A 97 4.66 -1.34 -13.89
N LEU A 98 3.68 -0.48 -13.61
CA LEU A 98 3.84 0.60 -12.64
C LEU A 98 4.13 0.04 -11.24
N LYS A 99 3.45 -1.03 -10.83
CA LYS A 99 3.72 -1.73 -9.56
C LYS A 99 5.12 -2.32 -9.53
N LEU A 100 5.54 -2.99 -10.58
CA LEU A 100 6.88 -3.56 -10.69
C LEU A 100 7.94 -2.46 -10.60
N ALA A 101 7.75 -1.35 -11.30
CA ALA A 101 8.63 -0.19 -11.25
C ALA A 101 8.71 0.37 -9.83
N LEU A 102 7.58 0.56 -9.14
CA LEU A 102 7.57 1.01 -7.74
C LEU A 102 8.32 0.04 -6.81
N ILE A 103 8.10 -1.28 -6.95
CA ILE A 103 8.80 -2.28 -6.12
C ILE A 103 10.32 -2.25 -6.35
N ILE A 104 10.77 -2.03 -7.59
CA ILE A 104 12.20 -1.99 -7.93
C ILE A 104 12.84 -0.67 -7.50
N PHE A 105 12.20 0.47 -7.80
CA PHE A 105 12.80 1.78 -7.60
C PHE A 105 12.64 2.33 -6.18
N VAL A 106 11.54 2.03 -5.48
CA VAL A 106 11.33 2.59 -4.13
C VAL A 106 12.41 2.13 -3.13
N PRO A 107 12.84 0.86 -3.10
CA PRO A 107 13.96 0.44 -2.25
C PRO A 107 15.29 1.13 -2.57
N ALA A 108 15.53 1.46 -3.84
CA ALA A 108 16.76 2.12 -4.27
C ALA A 108 16.86 3.57 -3.76
N PHE A 109 15.73 4.28 -3.63
CA PHE A 109 15.71 5.67 -3.17
C PHE A 109 15.38 5.83 -1.67
N TYR A 110 14.62 4.90 -1.09
CA TYR A 110 14.05 5.04 0.27
C TYR A 110 14.44 3.90 1.22
N GLY A 111 15.22 2.91 0.77
CA GLY A 111 15.58 1.72 1.55
C GLY A 111 14.51 0.62 1.51
N PRO A 112 14.81 -0.59 2.02
CA PRO A 112 14.00 -1.78 1.79
C PRO A 112 12.54 -1.60 2.24
N LEU A 113 11.61 -1.77 1.29
CA LEU A 113 10.18 -1.83 1.56
C LEU A 113 9.86 -3.13 2.31
N ARG A 114 9.44 -3.03 3.57
CA ARG A 114 8.91 -4.15 4.33
C ARG A 114 7.52 -4.49 3.79
N LEU A 115 7.48 -5.30 2.73
CA LEU A 115 6.25 -5.68 1.99
C LEU A 115 5.22 -6.42 2.86
N TYR A 116 5.66 -7.02 3.97
CA TYR A 116 4.80 -7.47 5.05
C TYR A 116 5.60 -7.33 6.34
N SER A 117 5.21 -6.44 7.25
CA SER A 117 5.50 -6.72 8.66
C SER A 117 4.43 -7.68 9.11
N VAL A 118 4.69 -8.99 8.97
CA VAL A 118 4.14 -9.87 10.00
C VAL A 118 4.72 -9.30 11.27
N SER A 119 3.88 -8.67 12.09
CA SER A 119 4.19 -8.53 13.50
C SER A 119 4.30 -9.95 13.99
N GLU A 120 5.49 -10.55 13.81
CA GLU A 120 5.93 -11.54 14.75
C GLU A 120 5.79 -10.82 16.08
N ILE A 121 4.74 -11.19 16.81
CA ILE A 121 4.75 -11.10 18.26
C ILE A 121 5.82 -12.11 18.67
N SER A 122 7.07 -11.83 18.29
CA SER A 122 8.22 -12.37 18.96
C SER A 122 8.05 -11.78 20.36
N PRO A 123 7.78 -12.61 21.39
CA PRO A 123 7.82 -12.11 22.76
C PRO A 123 9.16 -11.41 22.88
N VAL A 124 9.12 -10.11 23.19
CA VAL A 124 10.33 -9.30 23.37
C VAL A 124 11.28 -10.15 24.18
N PRO A 125 12.43 -10.59 23.62
CA PRO A 125 13.36 -11.36 24.41
C PRO A 125 13.65 -10.51 25.64
N LEU A 126 13.35 -11.05 26.82
CA LEU A 126 13.53 -10.42 28.13
C LEU A 126 15.03 -10.22 28.45
N GLN A 127 15.85 -9.93 27.44
CA GLN A 127 17.25 -9.56 27.56
C GLN A 127 17.44 -8.13 28.05
N ASN A 128 16.36 -7.32 28.12
CA ASN A 128 16.40 -5.98 28.70
C ASN A 128 15.57 -5.88 29.99
N LYS A 129 15.82 -6.76 30.96
CA LYS A 129 15.41 -6.49 32.35
C LYS A 129 16.07 -5.20 32.90
N GLU A 130 17.13 -4.70 32.27
CA GLU A 130 17.73 -3.40 32.62
C GLU A 130 16.91 -2.18 32.13
N LEU A 131 16.25 -2.21 30.96
CA LEU A 131 15.48 -1.04 30.49
C LEU A 131 14.23 -0.77 31.33
N ILE A 132 13.56 -1.82 31.83
CA ILE A 132 12.35 -1.64 32.66
C ILE A 132 12.72 -1.29 34.12
N ALA A 133 13.91 -1.70 34.59
CA ALA A 133 14.40 -1.35 35.92
C ALA A 133 15.06 0.04 35.99
N ALA A 134 15.65 0.53 34.90
CA ALA A 134 16.27 1.86 34.84
C ALA A 134 15.24 3.02 34.79
N ASP A 135 14.07 2.80 34.19
CA ASP A 135 13.07 3.87 33.98
C ASP A 135 12.23 4.21 35.22
N THR A 136 12.08 3.29 36.18
CA THR A 136 11.30 3.55 37.41
C THR A 136 12.01 4.56 38.31
N GLN A 137 13.34 4.48 38.42
CA GLN A 137 14.14 5.38 39.26
C GLN A 137 14.10 6.82 38.76
N ILE A 138 14.05 7.03 37.44
CA ILE A 138 13.97 8.35 36.81
C ILE A 138 12.59 8.99 37.08
N GLN A 139 11.51 8.21 37.00
CA GLN A 139 10.16 8.72 37.22
C GLN A 139 9.86 8.99 38.70
N THR A 140 10.44 8.21 39.61
CA THR A 140 10.30 8.40 41.07
C THR A 140 11.38 9.29 41.69
N ALA A 141 12.32 9.82 40.89
CA ALA A 141 13.41 10.65 41.37
C ALA A 141 12.90 11.91 42.09
N ARG A 142 13.57 12.26 43.19
CA ARG A 142 13.27 13.50 43.93
C ARG A 142 13.48 14.70 43.03
N ILE A 143 12.51 15.62 43.00
CA ILE A 143 12.62 16.86 42.25
C ILE A 143 13.44 17.87 43.06
N ILE A 144 14.46 18.43 42.44
CA ILE A 144 15.25 19.54 43.00
C ILE A 144 14.98 20.79 42.17
N GLU A 145 14.34 21.79 42.77
CA GLU A 145 13.95 23.02 42.08
C GLU A 145 15.14 23.88 41.64
N THR A 146 16.27 23.77 42.34
CA THR A 146 17.51 24.51 42.06
C THR A 146 18.34 23.89 40.94
N MET A 147 17.97 22.71 40.43
CA MET A 147 18.70 22.05 39.36
C MET A 147 18.41 22.74 38.01
N PRO A 148 19.45 23.03 37.19
CA PRO A 148 19.25 23.69 35.91
C PRO A 148 18.38 22.84 34.97
N LYS A 149 17.33 23.48 34.45
CA LYS A 149 16.41 22.87 33.51
C LYS A 149 17.05 22.81 32.11
N PRO A 150 16.93 21.68 31.39
CA PRO A 150 17.40 21.62 30.03
C PRO A 150 16.49 22.44 29.11
N ARG A 151 17.03 22.88 27.97
CA ARG A 151 16.28 23.61 26.96
C ARG A 151 16.36 22.89 25.63
N LEU A 152 15.21 22.48 25.10
CA LEU A 152 15.12 22.02 23.72
C LEU A 152 15.23 23.24 22.78
N VAL A 153 16.14 23.17 21.82
CA VAL A 153 16.50 24.27 20.91
C VAL A 153 15.90 24.04 19.52
N GLU A 154 16.00 22.82 19.00
CA GLU A 154 15.56 22.49 17.65
C GLU A 154 15.01 21.07 17.57
N VAL A 155 13.96 20.88 16.78
CA VAL A 155 13.51 19.56 16.34
C VAL A 155 13.68 19.48 14.83
N ARG A 156 14.55 18.58 14.37
CA ARG A 156 14.85 18.41 12.95
C ARG A 156 14.27 17.11 12.44
N LYS A 157 13.55 17.17 11.31
CA LYS A 157 13.10 15.99 10.58
C LYS A 157 14.24 15.47 9.68
N GLU A 158 14.56 14.20 9.79
CA GLU A 158 15.54 13.50 8.96
C GLU A 158 14.86 12.64 7.87
N LYS A 159 15.68 12.06 6.99
CA LYS A 159 15.20 11.17 5.92
C LYS A 159 14.50 9.95 6.53
N GLY A 160 13.40 9.51 5.90
CA GLY A 160 12.62 8.37 6.39
C GLY A 160 11.61 8.71 7.49
N GLY A 161 11.44 10.00 7.83
CA GLY A 161 10.48 10.45 8.84
C GLY A 161 11.00 10.42 10.28
N ASP A 162 12.28 10.11 10.45
CA ASP A 162 12.99 10.15 11.73
C ASP A 162 13.12 11.61 12.24
N TYR A 163 13.30 11.77 13.54
CA TYR A 163 13.38 13.09 14.18
C TYR A 163 14.59 13.17 15.10
N VAL A 164 15.28 14.31 15.11
CA VAL A 164 16.38 14.59 16.03
C VAL A 164 16.04 15.81 16.87
N PHE A 165 16.12 15.64 18.18
CA PHE A 165 15.83 16.64 19.20
C PHE A 165 17.15 17.19 19.73
N PHE A 166 17.46 18.44 19.41
CA PHE A 166 18.66 19.13 19.87
C PHE A 166 18.34 20.06 21.02
N GLY A 167 19.22 20.11 22.01
CA GLY A 167 19.06 21.05 23.12
C GLY A 167 20.33 21.28 23.91
N THR A 168 20.18 22.04 25.00
CA THR A 168 21.24 22.35 25.95
C THR A 168 20.86 21.92 27.37
N GLY A 169 21.86 21.57 28.16
CA GLY A 169 21.69 21.09 29.53
C GLY A 169 22.96 21.24 30.36
N LYS A 170 22.93 20.79 31.62
CA LYS A 170 24.10 20.76 32.48
C LYS A 170 25.01 19.61 32.07
N SER A 171 26.27 19.91 31.77
CA SER A 171 27.25 18.88 31.41
C SER A 171 27.37 17.82 32.50
N GLY A 172 27.48 16.55 32.09
CA GLY A 172 27.56 15.41 33.00
C GLY A 172 26.23 14.95 33.59
N THR A 173 25.11 15.56 33.19
CA THR A 173 23.77 15.06 33.53
C THR A 173 23.16 14.29 32.36
N GLU A 174 22.18 13.43 32.64
CA GLU A 174 21.38 12.78 31.62
C GLU A 174 20.13 13.60 31.33
N ILE A 175 19.76 13.73 30.07
CA ILE A 175 18.50 14.32 29.64
C ILE A 175 17.52 13.21 29.38
N VAL A 176 16.34 13.36 29.95
CA VAL A 176 15.20 12.50 29.71
C VAL A 176 14.20 13.25 28.84
N LEU A 177 13.89 12.69 27.68
CA LEU A 177 12.91 13.21 26.74
C LEU A 177 11.67 12.31 26.74
N LEU A 178 10.55 12.90 27.14
CA LEU A 178 9.23 12.30 27.05
C LEU A 178 8.54 12.83 25.81
N LEU A 179 8.22 11.92 24.91
CA LEU A 179 7.48 12.19 23.69
C LEU A 179 6.04 11.72 23.88
N SER A 180 5.09 12.65 23.86
CA SER A 180 3.67 12.39 24.13
C SER A 180 2.82 12.50 22.85
N GLY A 181 1.99 11.48 22.66
CA GLY A 181 1.04 11.31 21.55
C GLY A 181 -0.06 10.30 21.93
N GLN A 182 -0.50 9.44 21.00
CA GLN A 182 -1.38 8.29 21.35
C GLN A 182 -0.66 7.19 22.16
N GLN A 183 0.66 7.17 22.06
CA GLN A 183 1.56 6.32 22.84
C GLN A 183 2.72 7.21 23.30
N SER A 184 3.23 6.98 24.50
CA SER A 184 4.35 7.74 25.05
C SER A 184 5.66 6.99 24.87
N ALA A 185 6.72 7.69 24.46
CA ALA A 185 8.07 7.14 24.37
C ALA A 185 9.02 7.94 25.26
N VAL A 186 9.94 7.22 25.92
CA VAL A 186 10.97 7.79 26.79
C VAL A 186 12.33 7.57 26.13
N TYR A 187 13.12 8.63 26.06
CA TYR A 187 14.50 8.57 25.58
C TYR A 187 15.42 9.18 26.62
N THR A 188 16.61 8.62 26.77
CA THR A 188 17.66 9.14 27.65
C THR A 188 18.93 9.36 26.84
N GLU A 189 19.63 10.47 27.11
CA GLU A 189 20.93 10.75 26.49
C GLU A 189 21.78 11.63 27.41
N SER A 190 23.10 11.45 27.41
CA SER A 190 24.01 12.25 28.24
C SER A 190 24.29 13.62 27.61
N VAL A 191 24.37 14.67 28.43
CA VAL A 191 24.82 16.00 27.98
C VAL A 191 26.33 15.99 27.80
N ASP A 192 26.79 16.44 26.62
CA ASP A 192 28.21 16.51 26.32
C ASP A 192 28.96 17.56 27.16
N LYS A 193 30.29 17.61 27.00
CA LYS A 193 31.17 18.57 27.71
C LYS A 193 30.89 20.03 27.35
N SER A 194 30.27 20.28 26.20
CA SER A 194 29.90 21.62 25.73
C SER A 194 28.50 22.04 26.19
N GLY A 195 27.78 21.17 26.91
CA GLY A 195 26.43 21.44 27.38
C GLY A 195 25.33 21.16 26.35
N HIS A 196 25.62 20.44 25.26
CA HIS A 196 24.66 20.10 24.21
C HIS A 196 24.25 18.62 24.27
N PHE A 197 23.06 18.32 23.76
CA PHE A 197 22.57 16.96 23.58
C PHE A 197 21.79 16.82 22.26
N ALA A 198 21.75 15.59 21.73
CA ALA A 198 21.00 15.24 20.52
C ALA A 198 20.34 13.87 20.67
N ILE A 199 19.02 13.83 20.81
CA ILE A 199 18.24 12.58 20.94
C ILE A 199 17.64 12.22 19.59
N ARG A 200 17.85 10.99 19.12
CA ARG A 200 17.33 10.51 17.84
C ARG A 200 16.13 9.59 18.04
N HIS A 201 15.03 9.94 17.39
CA HIS A 201 13.83 9.13 17.29
C HIS A 201 13.75 8.46 15.91
N SER A 202 13.53 7.14 15.89
CA SER A 202 13.32 6.40 14.65
C SER A 202 11.88 5.91 14.49
N GLN A 203 11.27 6.23 13.35
CA GLN A 203 9.94 5.76 12.94
C GLN A 203 9.89 4.25 12.71
N LYS A 204 11.05 3.58 12.61
CA LYS A 204 11.13 2.11 12.48
C LYS A 204 10.85 1.40 13.80
N ASN A 205 11.23 2.01 14.91
CA ASN A 205 11.12 1.42 16.24
C ASN A 205 9.81 1.83 16.92
N PHE A 206 9.43 3.09 16.76
CA PHE A 206 8.20 3.65 17.31
C PHE A 206 7.58 4.59 16.29
N LYS A 207 6.33 4.37 15.89
CA LYS A 207 5.71 5.13 14.81
C LYS A 207 4.88 6.28 15.37
N LEU A 208 5.23 7.51 15.00
CA LEU A 208 4.41 8.68 15.31
C LEU A 208 3.34 8.87 14.23
N ASN A 209 2.10 9.03 14.68
CA ASN A 209 0.99 9.35 13.79
C ASN A 209 1.08 10.79 13.28
N GLU A 210 0.45 11.07 12.15
CA GLU A 210 0.35 12.44 11.65
C GLU A 210 -0.47 13.30 12.63
N GLY A 211 0.06 14.45 13.01
CA GLY A 211 -0.58 15.32 14.00
C GLY A 211 0.41 16.13 14.84
N ASN A 212 -0.13 16.82 15.84
CA ASN A 212 0.65 17.55 16.82
C ASN A 212 1.09 16.58 17.91
N HIS A 213 2.36 16.64 18.27
CA HIS A 213 2.96 15.88 19.37
C HIS A 213 3.61 16.86 20.33
N SER A 214 3.68 16.46 21.59
CA SER A 214 4.36 17.26 22.61
C SER A 214 5.61 16.56 23.12
N VAL A 215 6.60 17.37 23.45
CA VAL A 215 7.91 16.94 23.91
C VAL A 215 8.18 17.65 25.21
N ILE A 216 8.53 16.86 26.21
CA ILE A 216 8.86 17.32 27.54
C ILE A 216 10.25 16.80 27.86
N VAL A 217 11.12 17.68 28.38
CA VAL A 217 12.49 17.31 28.75
C VAL A 217 12.80 17.70 30.19
N PHE A 218 13.58 16.87 30.88
CA PHE A 218 14.14 17.20 32.20
C PHE A 218 15.52 16.56 32.38
N SER A 219 16.33 17.14 33.25
CA SER A 219 17.65 16.61 33.58
C SER A 219 17.53 15.61 34.73
N TYR A 220 18.31 14.53 34.66
CA TYR A 220 18.48 13.53 35.70
C TYR A 220 19.97 13.43 36.05
N ASP A 221 20.27 13.54 37.33
CA ASP A 221 21.63 13.40 37.86
C ASP A 221 21.71 12.09 38.63
N LYS A 222 22.51 11.16 38.08
CA LYS A 222 22.67 9.80 38.61
C LYS A 222 23.34 9.78 39.97
N ASP A 223 24.24 10.72 40.25
CA ASP A 223 25.04 10.73 41.49
C ASP A 223 24.19 11.09 42.70
N ILE A 224 23.28 12.04 42.52
CA ILE A 224 22.34 12.49 43.56
C ILE A 224 20.95 11.87 43.46
N GLN A 225 20.72 11.00 42.46
CA GLN A 225 19.44 10.35 42.14
C GLN A 225 18.25 11.32 42.12
N ALA A 226 18.47 12.51 41.57
CA ALA A 226 17.50 13.58 41.56
C ALA A 226 17.27 14.10 40.14
N ARG A 227 16.08 14.65 39.92
CA ARG A 227 15.72 15.26 38.64
C ARG A 227 15.42 16.75 38.78
N SER A 228 15.65 17.49 37.71
CA SER A 228 15.18 18.85 37.59
C SER A 228 13.65 18.87 37.48
N ASN A 229 13.05 20.03 37.72
CA ASN A 229 11.69 20.24 37.26
C ASN A 229 11.65 20.16 35.72
N ILE A 230 10.47 19.85 35.20
CA ILE A 230 10.19 19.75 33.78
C ILE A 230 10.48 21.09 33.08
N ALA A 231 11.16 21.04 31.94
CA ALA A 231 11.30 22.17 31.04
C ALA A 231 9.98 22.45 30.30
N SER A 232 9.79 23.66 29.81
CA SER A 232 8.59 24.03 29.06
C SER A 232 8.30 23.04 27.93
N GLU A 233 7.06 22.53 27.91
CA GLU A 233 6.56 21.63 26.89
C GLU A 233 6.67 22.29 25.52
N GLN A 234 7.24 21.57 24.55
CA GLN A 234 7.35 22.03 23.17
C GLN A 234 6.51 21.16 22.25
N PHE A 235 5.85 21.79 21.29
CA PHE A 235 5.01 21.12 20.33
C PHE A 235 5.68 21.08 18.97
N PHE A 236 5.58 19.93 18.30
CA PHE A 236 5.99 19.81 16.91
C PHE A 236 4.95 19.02 16.13
N LYS A 237 4.89 19.29 14.82
CA LYS A 237 3.92 18.66 13.94
C LYS A 237 4.61 17.58 13.11
N VAL A 238 4.13 16.35 13.24
CA VAL A 238 4.52 15.25 12.36
C VAL A 238 3.65 15.34 11.11
N THR A 239 4.27 15.67 9.98
CA THR A 239 3.61 15.69 8.67
C THR A 239 4.08 14.51 7.83
N SER A 240 3.11 13.76 7.31
CA SER A 240 3.37 12.77 6.27
C SER A 240 3.54 13.50 4.94
N THR A 241 4.56 13.12 4.18
CA THR A 241 4.77 13.69 2.84
C THR A 241 3.72 13.12 1.88
N PHE A 242 3.37 13.82 0.80
CA PHE A 242 2.41 13.32 -0.19
C PHE A 242 2.79 11.93 -0.71
N THR A 243 4.09 11.69 -0.89
CA THR A 243 4.67 10.39 -1.26
C THR A 243 4.40 9.30 -0.21
N ASP A 244 4.49 9.60 1.08
CA ASP A 244 4.24 8.64 2.16
C ASP A 244 2.76 8.23 2.20
N ARG A 245 1.86 9.18 1.94
CA ARG A 245 0.42 8.90 1.81
C ARG A 245 0.11 8.05 0.59
N LEU A 246 0.79 8.31 -0.53
CA LEU A 246 0.62 7.55 -1.77
C LEU A 246 1.08 6.09 -1.57
N ILE A 247 2.26 5.88 -0.97
CA ILE A 247 2.80 4.55 -0.65
C ILE A 247 1.87 3.78 0.29
N LYS A 248 1.36 4.44 1.34
CA LYS A 248 0.44 3.80 2.30
C LYS A 248 -0.88 3.35 1.66
N ASN A 249 -1.33 4.06 0.63
CA ASN A 249 -2.64 3.83 0.00
C ASN A 249 -2.56 3.10 -1.35
N ILE A 250 -1.36 2.77 -1.85
CA ILE A 250 -1.18 2.04 -3.12
C ILE A 250 -1.90 0.70 -3.09
N ASP A 251 -1.86 -0.02 -1.96
CA ASP A 251 -2.57 -1.31 -1.83
C ASP A 251 -4.09 -1.16 -1.86
N ILE A 252 -4.62 -0.07 -1.28
CA ILE A 252 -6.04 0.24 -1.29
C ILE A 252 -6.49 0.62 -2.71
N LEU A 253 -5.76 1.53 -3.37
CA LEU A 253 -6.04 1.96 -4.74
C LEU A 253 -5.97 0.78 -5.74
N ALA A 254 -5.04 -0.15 -5.54
CA ALA A 254 -4.93 -1.35 -6.36
C ALA A 254 -6.14 -2.28 -6.19
N ASN A 255 -6.62 -2.50 -4.97
CA ASN A 255 -7.83 -3.30 -4.73
C ASN A 255 -9.08 -2.65 -5.36
N TRP A 256 -9.19 -1.32 -5.30
CA TRP A 256 -10.25 -0.59 -5.98
C TRP A 256 -10.17 -0.71 -7.51
N SER A 257 -8.96 -0.76 -8.10
CA SER A 257 -8.80 -0.94 -9.55
C SER A 257 -9.36 -2.27 -10.05
N VAL A 258 -9.19 -3.35 -9.29
CA VAL A 258 -9.74 -4.68 -9.61
C VAL A 258 -11.28 -4.65 -9.55
N ILE A 259 -11.84 -4.00 -8.52
CA ILE A 259 -13.29 -3.84 -8.36
C ILE A 259 -13.89 -3.04 -9.53
N ILE A 260 -13.24 -1.95 -9.94
CA ILE A 260 -13.68 -1.11 -11.07
C ILE A 260 -13.66 -1.91 -12.38
N ILE A 261 -12.62 -2.70 -12.63
CA ILE A 261 -12.53 -3.56 -13.82
C ILE A 261 -13.64 -4.62 -13.84
N LEU A 262 -13.92 -5.24 -12.69
CA LEU A 262 -15.02 -6.21 -12.54
C LEU A 262 -16.37 -5.56 -12.80
N ALA A 263 -16.61 -4.36 -12.26
CA ALA A 263 -17.85 -3.61 -12.46
C ALA A 263 -18.05 -3.21 -13.92
N ILE A 264 -16.99 -2.73 -14.60
CA ILE A 264 -17.02 -2.39 -16.03
C ILE A 264 -17.27 -3.65 -16.86
N GLY A 265 -16.62 -4.78 -16.51
CA GLY A 265 -16.83 -6.07 -17.17
C GLY A 265 -18.30 -6.51 -17.12
N ILE A 266 -18.90 -6.48 -15.93
CA ILE A 266 -20.32 -6.83 -15.71
C ILE A 266 -21.26 -5.88 -16.45
N PHE A 267 -21.00 -4.58 -16.41
CA PHE A 267 -21.80 -3.57 -17.10
C PHE A 267 -21.78 -3.77 -18.62
N LEU A 268 -20.61 -4.08 -19.18
CA LEU A 268 -20.46 -4.32 -20.61
C LEU A 268 -21.12 -5.64 -21.05
N THR A 269 -21.04 -6.71 -20.26
CA THR A 269 -21.78 -7.94 -20.57
C THR A 269 -23.29 -7.71 -20.59
N ALA A 270 -23.82 -6.92 -19.65
CA ALA A 270 -25.23 -6.55 -19.64
C ALA A 270 -25.63 -5.70 -20.86
N LEU A 271 -24.75 -4.83 -21.34
CA LEU A 271 -25.00 -3.97 -22.52
C LEU A 271 -24.93 -4.74 -23.86
N THR A 272 -24.25 -5.89 -23.88
CA THR A 272 -24.12 -6.76 -25.07
C THR A 272 -25.16 -7.88 -25.15
N LEU A 273 -26.02 -7.99 -24.14
CA LEU A 273 -27.18 -8.89 -24.08
C LEU A 273 -28.37 -8.23 -24.80
#